data_AF-A0A8J3IXK2-F1
#
_entry.id   AF-A0A8J3IXK2-F1
#
_cell.length_a   1.000
_cell.length_b   1.000
_cell.length_c   1.000
_cell.angle_alpha   90.00
_cell.angle_beta   90.00
_cell.angle_gamma   90.00
#
_symmetry.space_group_name_H-M   'P 1'
#
loop_
_entity.id
_entity.type
_entity.pdbx_description
1 polymer ?
#
loop_
_entity_poly.entity_id
_entity_poly.type
_entity_poly.pdbx_seq_one_letter_code
_entity_poly.pdbx_strand_id
1 'polypeptide(L)'
;MSVDRTHQSLAHVDEGRTMFSQPDAHTQAFLLEQYAERAVLTLRRAANFTESLSRQDLSEEITVLSLRGKPLTIHGKDLYNERTWQKFLSQAQFPPSTLCSLVQGSDEVIRRYRSFLMTAHTKRYQAIATSEHLSWFRAVSRLAVLWHMLEAKYQQAAFADPWVAQEVERLLTLTLLSAEIAKAIHHIIAEPQEQATELIEQLYLTHARTLSESSLLPDPLAPLPKGVTHPFLERATRHVDDEETELLDGRTSDE
;
A
#
# COMPACT_ATOMS: atom_id res chain seq x y z
N MET A 1 74.46 -38.21 -7.09
CA MET A 1 73.75 -38.12 -8.37
C MET A 1 72.38 -37.51 -8.04
N SER A 2 72.14 -36.19 -7.98
CA SER A 2 72.26 -35.12 -8.99
C SER A 2 71.99 -35.60 -10.40
N VAL A 3 70.81 -35.29 -10.98
CA VAL A 3 70.45 -34.14 -11.85
C VAL A 3 68.90 -33.96 -11.73
N ASP A 4 68.30 -32.83 -11.32
CA ASP A 4 67.93 -31.62 -12.10
C ASP A 4 67.10 -31.95 -13.39
N ARG A 5 66.07 -31.25 -13.88
CA ARG A 5 65.28 -30.06 -13.49
C ARG A 5 64.22 -29.87 -14.62
N THR A 6 63.06 -29.28 -14.30
CA THR A 6 62.19 -28.45 -15.18
C THR A 6 61.40 -29.09 -16.35
N HIS A 7 60.06 -28.92 -16.31
CA HIS A 7 59.35 -28.11 -17.31
C HIS A 7 58.04 -27.55 -16.72
N GLN A 8 57.92 -26.23 -16.82
CA GLN A 8 56.70 -25.43 -16.62
C GLN A 8 55.64 -25.77 -17.68
N SER A 9 54.37 -25.73 -17.30
CA SER A 9 53.25 -25.37 -18.19
C SER A 9 52.14 -24.79 -17.31
N LEU A 10 52.14 -23.47 -17.14
CA LEU A 10 51.23 -22.53 -17.83
C LEU A 10 49.77 -22.74 -17.44
N ALA A 11 49.33 -21.82 -16.58
CA ALA A 11 48.00 -21.23 -16.47
C ALA A 11 46.92 -21.81 -17.40
N HIS A 12 45.93 -22.45 -16.78
CA HIS A 12 44.55 -22.08 -17.06
C HIS A 12 43.90 -21.71 -15.74
N VAL A 13 43.95 -20.41 -15.45
CA VAL A 13 42.89 -19.77 -14.69
C VAL A 13 41.66 -19.95 -15.56
N ASP A 14 40.85 -20.94 -15.23
CA ASP A 14 39.48 -21.00 -15.74
C ASP A 14 38.78 -19.84 -15.05
N GLU A 15 38.77 -18.69 -15.73
CA GLU A 15 37.88 -17.58 -15.44
C GLU A 15 36.47 -18.14 -15.61
N GLY A 16 36.00 -18.77 -14.54
CA GLY A 16 34.63 -19.16 -14.33
C GLY A 16 33.80 -17.90 -14.44
N ARG A 17 33.42 -17.62 -15.69
CA ARG A 17 32.41 -16.68 -16.13
C ARG A 17 31.27 -16.86 -15.15
N THR A 18 31.15 -15.95 -14.19
CA THR A 18 29.97 -15.82 -13.36
C THR A 18 28.87 -15.47 -14.35
N MET A 19 28.22 -16.51 -14.87
CA MET A 19 26.93 -16.39 -15.48
C MET A 19 26.05 -15.83 -14.38
N PHE A 20 25.86 -14.51 -14.41
CA PHE A 20 24.70 -13.89 -13.81
C PHE A 20 23.50 -14.48 -14.55
N SER A 21 23.08 -15.66 -14.13
CA SER A 21 21.82 -16.25 -14.54
C SER A 21 20.76 -15.20 -14.23
N GLN A 22 20.15 -14.65 -15.28
CA GLN A 22 19.00 -13.81 -15.09
C GLN A 22 18.02 -14.58 -14.21
N PRO A 23 17.52 -13.99 -13.11
CA PRO A 23 16.53 -14.66 -12.29
C PRO A 23 15.38 -15.09 -13.20
N ASP A 24 14.91 -16.32 -13.02
CA ASP A 24 13.81 -16.82 -13.83
C ASP A 24 12.59 -15.88 -13.67
N ALA A 25 11.74 -15.82 -14.70
CA ALA A 25 10.60 -14.90 -14.73
C ALA A 25 9.65 -15.10 -13.52
N HIS A 26 9.64 -16.30 -12.94
CA HIS A 26 8.84 -16.65 -11.77
C HIS A 26 9.40 -16.03 -10.48
N THR A 27 10.71 -16.13 -10.26
CA THR A 27 11.46 -15.53 -9.15
C THR A 27 11.37 -14.02 -9.21
N GLN A 28 11.44 -13.44 -10.40
CA GLN A 28 11.27 -12.00 -10.59
C GLN A 28 9.83 -11.54 -10.25
N ALA A 29 8.82 -12.27 -10.71
CA ALA A 29 7.42 -11.97 -10.40
C ALA A 29 7.12 -12.09 -8.90
N PHE A 30 7.67 -13.12 -8.25
CA PHE A 30 7.55 -13.33 -6.81
C PHE A 30 8.20 -12.19 -6.01
N LEU A 31 9.43 -11.80 -6.37
CA LEU A 31 10.14 -10.70 -5.73
C LEU A 31 9.38 -9.36 -5.90
N LEU A 32 8.86 -9.09 -7.10
CA LEU A 32 8.03 -7.91 -7.36
C LEU A 32 6.78 -7.87 -6.47
N GLU A 33 6.14 -9.03 -6.27
CA GLU A 33 4.99 -9.14 -5.39
C GLU A 33 5.37 -8.86 -3.93
N GLN A 34 6.52 -9.34 -3.43
CA GLN A 34 7.03 -9.00 -2.09
C GLN A 34 7.26 -7.49 -1.94
N TYR A 35 7.87 -6.85 -2.92
CA TYR A 35 8.05 -5.39 -2.91
C TYR A 35 6.72 -4.64 -2.92
N ALA A 36 5.75 -5.08 -3.74
CA ALA A 36 4.42 -4.49 -3.78
C ALA A 36 3.69 -4.65 -2.44
N GLU A 37 3.78 -5.83 -1.81
CA GLU A 37 3.21 -6.11 -0.50
C GLU A 37 3.78 -5.20 0.59
N ARG A 38 5.11 -5.03 0.65
CA ARG A 38 5.74 -4.11 1.60
C ARG A 38 5.30 -2.66 1.36
N ALA A 39 5.27 -2.22 0.10
CA ALA A 39 4.85 -0.87 -0.24
C ALA A 39 3.40 -0.61 0.17
N VAL A 40 2.48 -1.55 -0.08
CA VAL A 40 1.07 -1.41 0.31
C VAL A 40 0.91 -1.52 1.83
N LEU A 41 1.69 -2.34 2.51
CA LEU A 41 1.68 -2.40 3.98
C LEU A 41 2.03 -1.04 4.60
N THR A 42 2.99 -0.31 4.04
CA THR A 42 3.32 1.06 4.49
C THR A 42 2.10 1.99 4.39
N LEU A 43 1.27 1.84 3.35
CA LEU A 43 0.02 2.60 3.19
C LEU A 43 -1.07 2.14 4.17
N ARG A 44 -1.05 0.87 4.58
CA ARG A 44 -2.06 0.26 5.44
C ARG A 44 -1.81 0.49 6.93
N ARG A 45 -0.57 0.72 7.35
CA ARG A 45 -0.16 0.77 8.76
C ARG A 45 -0.75 1.98 9.50
N ALA A 46 -2.05 1.94 9.75
CA ALA A 46 -2.88 2.94 10.40
C ALA A 46 -3.98 2.19 11.19
N ALA A 47 -4.52 2.81 12.24
CA ALA A 47 -5.53 2.19 13.08
C ALA A 47 -6.88 2.02 12.38
N ASN A 48 -7.17 2.86 11.38
CA ASN A 48 -8.36 2.77 10.54
C ASN A 48 -8.13 3.41 9.16
N PHE A 49 -9.11 3.27 8.26
CA PHE A 49 -9.02 3.81 6.90
C PHE A 49 -8.97 5.34 6.86
N THR A 50 -9.58 6.04 7.82
CA THR A 50 -9.53 7.49 7.87
C THR A 50 -8.11 7.97 8.20
N GLU A 51 -7.46 7.36 9.20
CA GLU A 51 -6.08 7.69 9.54
C GLU A 51 -5.10 7.38 8.38
N SER A 52 -5.38 6.36 7.57
CA SER A 52 -4.55 6.08 6.39
C SER A 52 -4.68 7.13 5.29
N LEU A 53 -5.81 7.84 5.20
CA LEU A 53 -5.94 9.02 4.33
C LEU A 53 -5.05 10.16 4.83
N SER A 54 -5.12 10.47 6.13
CA SER A 54 -4.34 11.54 6.74
C SER A 54 -2.83 11.30 6.61
N ARG A 55 -2.36 10.05 6.76
CA ARG A 55 -0.95 9.67 6.55
C ARG A 55 -0.48 9.77 5.10
N GLN A 56 -1.39 9.94 4.14
CA GLN A 56 -1.10 10.10 2.72
C GLN A 56 -1.40 11.53 2.23
N ASP A 57 -1.59 12.47 3.15
CA ASP A 57 -1.97 13.85 2.87
C ASP A 57 -3.26 13.96 2.02
N LEU A 58 -4.20 13.02 2.24
CA LEU A 58 -5.50 13.00 1.59
C LEU A 58 -6.58 13.48 2.55
N SER A 59 -7.42 14.41 2.08
CA SER A 59 -8.63 14.81 2.82
C SER A 59 -9.54 13.61 3.09
N GLU A 60 -10.12 13.55 4.28
CA GLU A 60 -11.05 12.49 4.68
C GLU A 60 -12.35 12.52 3.85
N GLU A 61 -12.72 13.69 3.34
CA GLU A 61 -13.93 13.91 2.57
C GLU A 61 -13.77 15.02 1.52
N ILE A 62 -14.67 15.02 0.55
CA ILE A 62 -14.85 16.13 -0.40
C ILE A 62 -16.31 16.55 -0.44
N THR A 63 -16.54 17.83 -0.73
CA THR A 63 -17.89 18.34 -0.99
C THR A 63 -18.05 18.62 -2.48
N VAL A 64 -19.03 17.96 -3.10
CA VAL A 64 -19.37 18.12 -4.51
C VAL A 64 -20.76 18.71 -4.66
N LEU A 65 -21.08 19.26 -5.84
CA LEU A 65 -22.43 19.67 -6.16
C LEU A 65 -23.15 18.52 -6.87
N SER A 66 -24.28 18.10 -6.31
CA SER A 66 -25.18 17.16 -6.99
C SER A 66 -25.67 17.72 -8.33
N LEU A 67 -26.23 16.85 -9.18
CA LEU A 67 -26.85 17.25 -10.46
C LEU A 67 -27.99 18.28 -10.31
N ARG A 68 -28.50 18.48 -9.09
CA ARG A 68 -29.52 19.48 -8.75
C ARG A 68 -28.94 20.74 -8.10
N GLY A 69 -27.62 20.91 -8.13
CA GLY A 69 -26.91 22.05 -7.52
C GLY A 69 -26.83 22.03 -5.99
N LYS A 70 -27.30 20.97 -5.32
CA LYS A 70 -27.21 20.85 -3.86
C LYS A 70 -25.84 20.30 -3.45
N PRO A 71 -25.20 20.84 -2.39
CA PRO A 71 -23.99 20.26 -1.81
C PRO A 71 -24.21 18.81 -1.36
N LEU A 72 -23.19 17.98 -1.56
CA LEU A 72 -23.14 16.58 -1.21
C LEU A 72 -21.73 16.26 -0.71
N THR A 73 -21.61 15.76 0.51
CA THR A 73 -20.33 15.28 1.06
C THR A 73 -20.11 13.81 0.70
N ILE A 74 -18.90 13.49 0.26
CA ILE A 74 -18.45 12.12 0.00
C ILE A 74 -17.29 11.84 0.95
N HIS A 75 -17.48 10.90 1.87
CA HIS A 75 -16.42 10.48 2.78
C HIS A 75 -15.57 9.38 2.15
N GLY A 76 -14.27 9.42 2.37
CA GLY A 76 -13.32 8.41 1.91
C GLY A 76 -13.63 7.01 2.44
N LYS A 77 -14.04 6.92 3.71
CA LYS A 77 -14.47 5.66 4.36
C LYS A 77 -15.59 4.92 3.61
N ASP A 78 -16.41 5.64 2.85
CA ASP A 78 -17.49 5.01 2.09
C ASP A 78 -16.97 4.23 0.86
N LEU A 79 -15.79 4.60 0.35
CA LEU A 79 -15.12 3.89 -0.75
C LEU A 79 -14.43 2.62 -0.26
N TYR A 80 -14.15 2.52 1.04
CA TYR A 80 -13.63 1.31 1.70
C TYR A 80 -14.74 0.46 2.35
N ASN A 81 -16.01 0.85 2.20
CA ASN A 81 -17.10 0.16 2.87
C ASN A 81 -17.25 -1.29 2.38
N GLU A 82 -17.24 -2.24 3.32
CA GLU A 82 -17.32 -3.68 3.03
C GLU A 82 -18.54 -4.06 2.19
N ARG A 83 -19.72 -3.47 2.45
CA ARG A 83 -20.92 -3.77 1.66
C ARG A 83 -20.81 -3.23 0.23
N THR A 84 -20.14 -2.10 0.04
CA THR A 84 -19.84 -1.55 -1.29
C THR A 84 -18.88 -2.47 -2.04
N TRP A 85 -17.84 -2.95 -1.36
CA TRP A 85 -16.86 -3.88 -1.90
C TRP A 85 -17.49 -5.22 -2.31
N GLN A 86 -18.32 -5.82 -1.46
CA GLN A 86 -19.02 -7.08 -1.78
C GLN A 86 -19.96 -6.93 -2.98
N LYS A 87 -20.70 -5.81 -3.07
CA LYS A 87 -21.53 -5.51 -4.25
C LYS A 87 -20.69 -5.43 -5.51
N PHE A 88 -19.53 -4.78 -5.45
CA PHE A 88 -18.61 -4.73 -6.57
C PHE A 88 -18.12 -6.11 -6.99
N LEU A 89 -17.62 -6.92 -6.05
CA LEU A 89 -17.11 -8.27 -6.34
C LEU A 89 -18.18 -9.16 -6.97
N SER A 90 -19.43 -9.07 -6.51
CA SER A 90 -20.56 -9.83 -7.07
C SER A 90 -20.83 -9.51 -8.55
N GLN A 91 -20.52 -8.29 -9.01
CA GLN A 91 -20.72 -7.86 -10.40
C GLN A 91 -19.48 -8.09 -11.26
N ALA A 92 -18.28 -7.86 -10.71
CA ALA A 92 -17.04 -7.90 -11.48
C ALA A 92 -16.52 -9.32 -11.73
N GLN A 93 -16.84 -10.28 -10.84
CA GLN A 93 -16.49 -11.70 -10.96
C GLN A 93 -14.99 -11.94 -11.23
N PHE A 94 -14.13 -11.44 -10.36
CA PHE A 94 -12.68 -11.69 -10.47
C PHE A 94 -12.32 -13.11 -10.01
N PRO A 95 -11.36 -13.77 -10.67
CA PRO A 95 -10.75 -14.97 -10.12
C PRO A 95 -9.94 -14.61 -8.86
N PRO A 96 -9.81 -15.53 -7.89
CA PRO A 96 -9.02 -15.29 -6.67
C PRO A 96 -7.58 -14.85 -6.95
N SER A 97 -6.96 -15.37 -8.01
CA SER A 97 -5.60 -15.01 -8.43
C SER A 97 -5.44 -13.53 -8.77
N THR A 98 -6.48 -12.88 -9.32
CA THR A 98 -6.46 -11.44 -9.58
C THR A 98 -6.55 -10.62 -8.31
N LEU A 99 -7.41 -11.03 -7.37
CA LEU A 99 -7.57 -10.31 -6.08
C LEU A 99 -6.34 -10.50 -5.17
N CYS A 100 -5.60 -11.59 -5.36
CA CYS A 100 -4.42 -11.93 -4.56
C CYS A 100 -3.08 -11.56 -5.22
N SER A 101 -3.06 -10.78 -6.31
CA SER A 101 -1.83 -10.25 -6.90
C SER A 101 -1.88 -8.73 -6.99
N LEU A 102 -1.02 -8.07 -6.21
CA LEU A 102 -0.83 -6.62 -6.22
C LEU A 102 -0.12 -6.16 -7.49
N VAL A 103 0.77 -6.97 -8.06
CA VAL A 103 1.52 -6.63 -9.28
C VAL A 103 0.63 -6.74 -10.52
N GLN A 104 -0.06 -7.86 -10.70
CA GLN A 104 -0.82 -8.13 -11.93
C GLN A 104 -2.29 -7.71 -11.83
N GLY A 105 -2.87 -7.76 -10.64
CA GLY A 105 -4.32 -7.56 -10.46
C GLY A 105 -4.73 -6.14 -10.13
N SER A 106 -3.89 -5.38 -9.42
CA SER A 106 -4.35 -4.15 -8.76
C SER A 106 -4.88 -3.09 -9.73
N ASP A 107 -4.21 -2.83 -10.84
CA ASP A 107 -4.64 -1.80 -11.80
C ASP A 107 -6.01 -2.09 -12.40
N GLU A 108 -6.27 -3.35 -12.78
CA GLU A 108 -7.56 -3.75 -13.35
C GLU A 108 -8.67 -3.68 -12.29
N VAL A 109 -8.40 -4.14 -11.07
CA VAL A 109 -9.36 -4.08 -9.96
C VAL A 109 -9.68 -2.61 -9.61
N ILE A 110 -8.66 -1.75 -9.50
CA ILE A 110 -8.82 -0.31 -9.25
C ILE A 110 -9.66 0.35 -10.34
N ARG A 111 -9.33 0.09 -11.61
CA ARG A 111 -10.03 0.66 -12.76
C ARG A 111 -11.50 0.24 -12.78
N ARG A 112 -11.78 -1.05 -12.60
CA ARG A 112 -13.15 -1.58 -12.56
C ARG A 112 -13.92 -1.07 -11.34
N TYR A 113 -13.28 -0.96 -10.18
CA TYR A 113 -13.92 -0.44 -8.98
C TYR A 113 -14.36 1.02 -9.15
N ARG A 114 -13.49 1.87 -9.68
CA ARG A 114 -13.82 3.25 -10.02
C ARG A 114 -14.97 3.34 -11.02
N SER A 115 -14.92 2.52 -12.07
CA SER A 115 -16.01 2.46 -13.06
C SER A 115 -17.33 2.07 -12.39
N PHE A 116 -17.34 1.03 -11.57
CA PHE A 116 -18.51 0.59 -10.82
C PHE A 116 -19.09 1.70 -9.93
N LEU A 117 -18.24 2.43 -9.18
CA LEU A 117 -18.68 3.53 -8.33
C LEU A 117 -19.36 4.64 -9.13
N MET A 118 -18.80 5.00 -10.30
CA MET A 118 -19.30 6.08 -11.15
C MET A 118 -20.57 5.68 -11.93
N THR A 119 -20.75 4.40 -12.29
CA THR A 119 -21.81 3.98 -13.21
C THR A 119 -22.92 3.15 -12.57
N ALA A 120 -22.61 2.30 -11.60
CA ALA A 120 -23.50 1.23 -11.16
C ALA A 120 -23.82 1.23 -9.66
N HIS A 121 -23.04 1.91 -8.82
CA HIS A 121 -23.23 1.87 -7.37
C HIS A 121 -24.26 2.90 -6.86
N THR A 122 -23.92 4.19 -6.86
CA THR A 122 -24.83 5.27 -6.46
C THR A 122 -24.60 6.52 -7.30
N LYS A 123 -25.68 7.29 -7.54
CA LYS A 123 -25.62 8.54 -8.31
C LYS A 123 -24.72 9.62 -7.69
N ARG A 124 -24.33 9.45 -6.43
CA ARG A 124 -23.55 10.42 -5.66
C ARG A 124 -22.14 10.62 -6.27
N TYR A 125 -21.54 9.55 -6.79
CA TYR A 125 -20.20 9.60 -7.39
C TYR A 125 -20.21 10.27 -8.78
N GLN A 126 -21.36 10.29 -9.47
CA GLN A 126 -21.52 10.98 -10.76
C GLN A 126 -21.37 12.50 -10.65
N ALA A 127 -21.43 13.06 -9.43
CA ALA A 127 -21.18 14.47 -9.16
C ALA A 127 -19.68 14.85 -9.11
N ILE A 128 -18.78 13.86 -9.16
CA ILE A 128 -17.33 14.09 -9.20
C ILE A 128 -16.94 14.48 -10.62
N ALA A 129 -16.82 15.79 -10.87
CA ALA A 129 -16.57 16.33 -12.22
C ALA A 129 -15.31 17.20 -12.34
N THR A 130 -14.85 17.83 -11.25
CA THR A 130 -13.67 18.71 -11.28
C THR A 130 -12.38 17.89 -11.25
N SER A 131 -11.30 18.46 -11.81
CA SER A 131 -9.98 17.82 -11.83
C SER A 131 -9.49 17.46 -10.42
N GLU A 132 -9.69 18.38 -9.47
CA GLU A 132 -9.33 18.21 -8.06
C GLU A 132 -10.08 17.04 -7.42
N HIS A 133 -11.41 17.01 -7.52
CA HIS A 133 -12.22 15.91 -6.97
C HIS A 133 -11.91 14.57 -7.63
N LEU A 134 -11.60 14.57 -8.94
CA LEU A 134 -11.16 13.37 -9.65
C LEU A 134 -9.78 12.89 -9.20
N SER A 135 -8.87 13.79 -8.82
CA SER A 135 -7.56 13.45 -8.25
C SER A 135 -7.73 12.77 -6.89
N TRP A 136 -8.51 13.40 -6.01
CA TRP A 136 -8.88 12.83 -4.71
C TRP A 136 -9.53 11.45 -4.88
N PHE A 137 -10.56 11.35 -5.72
CA PHE A 137 -11.28 10.10 -5.95
C PHE A 137 -10.36 8.98 -6.44
N ARG A 138 -9.41 9.31 -7.34
CA ARG A 138 -8.41 8.36 -7.81
C ARG A 138 -7.50 7.89 -6.67
N ALA A 139 -6.97 8.79 -5.86
CA ALA A 139 -6.09 8.44 -4.75
C ALA A 139 -6.81 7.57 -3.70
N VAL A 140 -7.99 7.99 -3.25
CA VAL A 140 -8.76 7.29 -2.21
C VAL A 140 -9.26 5.92 -2.68
N SER A 141 -9.79 5.82 -3.90
CA SER A 141 -10.23 4.52 -4.44
C SER A 141 -9.07 3.54 -4.64
N ARG A 142 -7.87 4.03 -5.01
CA ARG A 142 -6.67 3.19 -5.09
C ARG A 142 -6.33 2.64 -3.72
N LEU A 143 -6.29 3.49 -2.69
CA LEU A 143 -6.01 3.07 -1.33
C LEU A 143 -7.01 2.03 -0.83
N ALA A 144 -8.31 2.27 -1.02
CA ALA A 144 -9.38 1.36 -0.62
C ALA A 144 -9.25 -0.04 -1.27
N VAL A 145 -8.99 -0.08 -2.58
CA VAL A 145 -8.82 -1.36 -3.29
C VAL A 145 -7.59 -2.10 -2.82
N LEU A 146 -6.46 -1.41 -2.63
CA LEU A 146 -5.23 -2.06 -2.16
C LEU A 146 -5.39 -2.64 -0.74
N TRP A 147 -6.14 -1.97 0.13
CA TRP A 147 -6.52 -2.50 1.44
C TRP A 147 -7.32 -3.81 1.30
N HIS A 148 -8.39 -3.80 0.51
CA HIS A 148 -9.19 -5.00 0.29
C HIS A 148 -8.40 -6.14 -0.37
N MET A 149 -7.42 -5.84 -1.23
CA MET A 149 -6.54 -6.86 -1.81
C MET A 149 -5.59 -7.47 -0.78
N LEU A 150 -5.03 -6.68 0.16
CA LEU A 150 -4.26 -7.25 1.28
C LEU A 150 -5.14 -8.14 2.17
N GLU A 151 -6.40 -7.78 2.38
CA GLU A 151 -7.35 -8.61 3.13
C GLU A 151 -7.71 -9.90 2.40
N ALA A 152 -7.90 -9.84 1.09
CA ALA A 152 -8.10 -11.02 0.26
C ALA A 152 -6.88 -11.96 0.32
N LYS A 153 -5.66 -11.41 0.22
CA LYS A 153 -4.41 -12.18 0.38
C LYS A 153 -4.33 -12.86 1.74
N TYR A 154 -4.73 -12.16 2.81
CA TYR A 154 -4.78 -12.75 4.16
C TYR A 154 -5.78 -13.90 4.25
N GLN A 155 -7.01 -13.71 3.76
CA GLN A 155 -8.04 -14.75 3.76
C GLN A 155 -7.65 -16.00 2.96
N GLN A 156 -6.84 -15.83 1.91
CA GLN A 156 -6.39 -16.91 1.02
C GLN A 156 -4.98 -17.44 1.37
N ALA A 157 -4.34 -16.93 2.43
CA ALA A 157 -2.94 -17.22 2.76
C ALA A 157 -1.98 -17.08 1.56
N ALA A 158 -2.18 -16.04 0.75
CA ALA A 158 -1.54 -15.88 -0.56
C ALA A 158 -0.44 -14.79 -0.59
N PHE A 159 0.22 -14.52 0.54
CA PHE A 159 1.33 -13.58 0.63
C PHE A 159 2.64 -14.17 0.08
N ALA A 160 3.38 -13.36 -0.67
CA ALA A 160 4.72 -13.67 -1.14
C ALA A 160 5.78 -13.34 -0.06
N ASP A 161 5.53 -12.35 0.78
CA ASP A 161 6.36 -11.99 1.93
C ASP A 161 5.70 -12.45 3.25
N PRO A 162 6.27 -13.47 3.93
CA PRO A 162 5.76 -13.95 5.21
C PRO A 162 5.74 -12.88 6.31
N TRP A 163 6.66 -11.91 6.28
CA TRP A 163 6.67 -10.82 7.25
C TRP A 163 5.47 -9.89 7.04
N VAL A 164 5.12 -9.59 5.77
CA VAL A 164 3.92 -8.80 5.48
C VAL A 164 2.66 -9.54 5.93
N ALA A 165 2.61 -10.86 5.74
CA ALA A 165 1.48 -11.68 6.21
C ALA A 165 1.24 -11.52 7.72
N GLN A 166 2.31 -11.62 8.53
CA GLN A 166 2.26 -11.47 9.99
C GLN A 166 1.84 -10.05 10.41
N GLU A 167 2.40 -9.02 9.75
CA GLU A 167 2.04 -7.63 10.05
C GLU A 167 0.58 -7.32 9.70
N VAL A 168 0.09 -7.87 8.59
CA VAL A 168 -1.32 -7.76 8.19
C VAL A 168 -2.24 -8.48 9.19
N GLU A 169 -1.89 -9.70 9.60
CA GLU A 169 -2.65 -10.45 10.61
C GLU A 169 -2.78 -9.64 11.91
N ARG A 170 -1.68 -9.05 12.36
CA ARG A 170 -1.67 -8.21 13.56
C ARG A 170 -2.55 -6.97 13.40
N LEU A 171 -2.42 -6.25 12.28
CA LEU A 171 -3.25 -5.08 11.96
C LEU A 171 -4.74 -5.43 11.96
N LEU A 172 -5.10 -6.55 11.34
CA LEU A 172 -6.49 -7.03 11.29
C LEU A 172 -7.01 -7.40 12.67
N THR A 173 -6.21 -8.10 13.46
CA THR A 173 -6.56 -8.49 14.84
C THR A 173 -6.80 -7.26 15.70
N LEU A 174 -5.90 -6.28 15.66
CA LEU A 174 -6.05 -5.04 16.43
C LEU A 174 -7.27 -4.22 15.96
N THR A 175 -7.54 -4.19 14.65
CA THR A 175 -8.73 -3.53 14.09
C THR A 175 -10.02 -4.19 14.57
N LEU A 176 -10.08 -5.53 14.56
CA LEU A 176 -11.22 -6.30 15.06
C LEU A 176 -11.44 -6.06 16.56
N LEU A 177 -10.39 -6.14 17.37
CA LEU A 177 -10.46 -5.86 18.81
C LEU A 177 -10.94 -4.43 19.07
N SER A 178 -10.42 -3.45 18.32
CA SER A 178 -10.83 -2.05 18.46
C SER A 178 -12.32 -1.87 18.15
N ALA A 179 -12.83 -2.53 17.10
CA ALA A 179 -14.24 -2.47 16.74
C ALA A 179 -15.15 -3.12 17.81
N GLU A 180 -14.74 -4.26 18.38
CA GLU A 180 -15.50 -4.92 19.45
C GLU A 180 -15.50 -4.11 20.74
N ILE A 181 -14.37 -3.50 21.11
CA ILE A 181 -14.29 -2.60 22.28
C ILE A 181 -15.18 -1.36 22.04
N ALA A 182 -15.14 -0.75 20.85
CA ALA A 182 -15.99 0.39 20.52
C ALA A 182 -17.49 0.03 20.61
N LYS A 183 -17.89 -1.15 20.13
CA LYS A 183 -19.27 -1.65 20.30
C LYS A 183 -19.62 -1.84 21.77
N ALA A 184 -18.73 -2.43 22.57
CA ALA A 184 -18.94 -2.63 23.99
C ALA A 184 -19.10 -1.29 24.73
N ILE A 185 -18.25 -0.30 24.43
CA ILE A 185 -18.36 1.06 24.97
C ILE A 185 -19.74 1.67 24.63
N HIS A 186 -20.16 1.59 23.37
CA HIS A 186 -21.48 2.07 22.94
C HIS A 186 -22.65 1.34 23.61
N HIS A 187 -22.50 0.06 23.96
CA HIS A 187 -23.53 -0.70 24.66
C HIS A 187 -23.56 -0.42 26.17
N ILE A 188 -22.43 -0.08 26.77
CA ILE A 188 -22.29 0.15 28.22
C ILE A 188 -22.64 1.60 28.60
N ILE A 189 -22.25 2.57 27.77
CA ILE A 189 -22.49 3.99 28.03
C ILE A 189 -23.83 4.38 27.40
N ALA A 190 -24.89 4.35 28.21
CA ALA A 190 -26.24 4.70 27.78
C ALA A 190 -26.41 6.20 27.45
N GLU A 191 -25.59 7.09 28.05
CA GLU A 191 -25.25 8.47 27.66
C GLU A 191 -24.36 9.10 28.77
N PRO A 192 -23.46 10.07 28.47
CA PRO A 192 -23.42 10.96 27.31
C PRO A 192 -22.57 10.43 26.16
N GLN A 193 -23.04 10.70 24.94
CA GLN A 193 -22.44 10.30 23.67
C GLN A 193 -21.00 10.82 23.48
N GLU A 194 -20.66 11.94 24.13
CA GLU A 194 -19.32 12.51 24.16
C GLU A 194 -18.30 11.61 24.86
N GLN A 195 -18.65 11.00 26.00
CA GLN A 195 -17.73 10.12 26.74
C GLN A 195 -17.43 8.83 25.97
N ALA A 196 -18.43 8.26 25.30
CA ALA A 196 -18.22 7.11 24.43
C ALA A 196 -17.30 7.47 23.24
N THR A 197 -17.46 8.67 22.69
CA THR A 197 -16.64 9.17 21.58
C THR A 197 -15.18 9.38 22.01
N GLU A 198 -14.94 10.04 23.15
CA GLU A 198 -13.59 10.23 23.69
C GLU A 198 -12.87 8.91 23.96
N LEU A 199 -13.55 7.92 24.54
CA LEU A 199 -12.96 6.61 24.80
C LEU A 199 -12.61 5.85 23.52
N ILE A 200 -13.44 5.97 22.48
CA ILE A 200 -13.18 5.40 21.16
C ILE A 200 -12.00 6.09 20.50
N GLU A 201 -11.89 7.41 20.61
CA GLU A 201 -10.71 8.16 20.13
C GLU A 201 -9.44 7.74 20.85
N GLN A 202 -9.47 7.64 22.19
CA GLN A 202 -8.34 7.15 22.99
C GLN A 202 -7.92 5.73 22.61
N LEU A 203 -8.88 4.86 22.30
CA LEU A 203 -8.64 3.52 21.80
C LEU A 203 -7.89 3.55 20.46
N TYR A 204 -8.34 4.37 19.49
CA TYR A 204 -7.65 4.51 18.21
C TYR A 204 -6.25 5.10 18.37
N LEU A 205 -6.06 6.09 19.26
CA LEU A 205 -4.74 6.64 19.57
C LEU A 205 -3.79 5.60 20.18
N THR A 206 -4.30 4.77 21.09
CA THR A 206 -3.53 3.68 21.70
C THR A 206 -3.17 2.60 20.68
N HIS A 207 -4.10 2.29 19.76
CA HIS A 207 -3.86 1.38 18.66
C HIS A 207 -2.78 1.94 17.72
N ALA A 208 -2.88 3.20 17.30
CA ALA A 208 -1.87 3.86 16.46
C ALA A 208 -0.47 3.85 17.12
N ARG A 209 -0.40 4.08 18.43
CA ARG A 209 0.86 4.00 19.20
C ARG A 209 1.43 2.58 19.21
N THR A 210 0.60 1.58 19.54
CA THR A 210 1.01 0.17 19.50
C THR A 210 1.57 -0.22 18.13
N LEU A 211 0.93 0.23 17.05
CA LEU A 211 1.42 -0.01 15.69
C LEU A 211 2.75 0.67 15.40
N SER A 212 3.04 1.84 15.96
CA SER A 212 4.36 2.47 15.82
C SER A 212 5.46 1.73 16.60
N GLU A 213 5.16 1.28 17.82
CA GLU A 213 6.16 0.71 18.74
C GLU A 213 6.48 -0.77 18.47
N SER A 214 5.53 -1.53 17.95
CA SER A 214 5.65 -2.99 17.83
C SER A 214 6.26 -3.49 16.52
N SER A 215 6.74 -2.63 15.62
CA SER A 215 7.31 -3.10 14.34
C SER A 215 8.50 -4.02 14.57
N LEU A 216 8.39 -5.26 14.11
CA LEU A 216 9.58 -6.04 13.83
C LEU A 216 10.17 -5.51 12.52
N LEU A 217 11.48 -5.25 12.50
CA LEU A 217 12.16 -4.87 11.27
C LEU A 217 12.10 -6.05 10.30
N PRO A 218 11.69 -5.84 9.03
CA PRO A 218 11.69 -6.91 8.05
C PRO A 218 13.13 -7.29 7.67
N ASP A 219 13.34 -8.56 7.34
CA ASP A 219 14.55 -8.97 6.63
C ASP A 219 14.66 -8.22 5.29
N PRO A 220 15.86 -7.80 4.85
CA PRO A 220 16.02 -7.11 3.58
C PRO A 220 15.60 -8.02 2.41
N LEU A 221 14.83 -7.48 1.46
CA LEU A 221 14.54 -8.18 0.21
C LEU A 221 15.78 -8.24 -0.67
N ALA A 222 15.86 -9.28 -1.51
CA ALA A 222 16.85 -9.33 -2.58
C ALA A 222 16.67 -8.12 -3.52
N PRO A 223 17.76 -7.51 -4.02
CA PRO A 223 17.66 -6.36 -4.90
C PRO A 223 16.96 -6.73 -6.21
N LEU A 224 16.15 -5.80 -6.72
CA LEU A 224 15.51 -5.98 -8.02
C LEU A 224 16.54 -5.95 -9.17
N PRO A 225 16.31 -6.71 -10.25
CA PRO A 225 17.12 -6.59 -11.46
C PRO A 225 17.11 -5.16 -12.02
N LYS A 226 18.21 -4.73 -12.62
CA LYS A 226 18.32 -3.41 -13.25
C LYS A 226 17.25 -3.23 -14.34
N GLY A 227 16.59 -2.07 -14.36
CA GLY A 227 15.57 -1.72 -15.35
C GLY A 227 14.15 -2.19 -15.02
N VAL A 228 13.94 -2.83 -13.86
CA VAL A 228 12.60 -3.21 -13.40
C VAL A 228 11.92 -2.01 -12.75
N THR A 229 10.89 -1.49 -13.40
CA THR A 229 10.02 -0.43 -12.88
C THR A 229 8.66 -0.99 -12.51
N HIS A 230 8.17 -0.69 -11.31
CA HIS A 230 6.80 -0.96 -10.92
C HIS A 230 6.17 0.32 -10.33
N PRO A 231 4.87 0.59 -10.53
CA PRO A 231 4.20 1.78 -9.99
C PRO A 231 4.32 1.98 -8.47
N PHE A 232 4.67 0.92 -7.72
CA PHE A 232 4.90 0.97 -6.27
C PHE A 232 6.37 1.21 -5.88
N LEU A 233 7.30 1.01 -6.81
CA LEU A 233 8.74 1.16 -6.63
C LEU A 233 9.25 2.56 -6.96
N GLU A 234 8.56 3.31 -7.81
CA GLU A 234 8.95 4.67 -8.21
C GLU A 234 8.97 5.68 -7.04
N ARG A 235 8.30 5.37 -5.91
CA ARG A 235 8.39 6.17 -4.68
C ARG A 235 9.59 5.79 -3.80
N ALA A 236 10.13 4.59 -3.93
CA ALA A 236 11.29 4.15 -3.15
C ALA A 236 12.62 4.63 -3.74
N THR A 237 12.65 4.98 -5.03
CA THR A 237 13.88 5.41 -5.75
C THR A 237 14.02 6.92 -5.90
N ARG A 238 13.11 7.75 -5.36
CA ARG A 238 13.17 9.22 -5.45
C ARG A 238 13.88 9.92 -4.28
N HIS A 239 14.58 9.19 -3.42
CA HIS A 239 15.29 9.75 -2.26
C HIS A 239 16.81 9.52 -2.27
N VAL A 240 17.45 9.40 -3.44
CA VAL A 240 18.91 9.19 -3.50
C VAL A 240 19.67 10.22 -4.37
N ASP A 241 19.03 11.08 -5.15
CA ASP A 241 19.79 11.97 -6.08
C ASP A 241 19.59 13.50 -5.88
N ASP A 242 19.05 13.97 -4.76
CA ASP A 242 18.85 15.42 -4.52
C ASP A 242 19.73 16.04 -3.39
N GLU A 243 20.73 15.32 -2.88
CA GLU A 243 21.71 15.92 -1.94
C GLU A 243 23.15 15.50 -2.28
N GLU A 244 23.79 16.22 -3.21
CA GLU A 244 25.09 16.88 -3.02
C GLU A 244 25.60 17.50 -4.32
N THR A 245 26.29 18.64 -4.20
CA THR A 245 26.88 19.54 -5.22
C THR A 245 25.87 20.34 -6.07
N GLU A 246 25.63 21.64 -5.84
CA GLU A 246 26.54 22.72 -5.47
C GLU A 246 25.86 23.76 -4.55
N LEU A 247 26.37 23.84 -3.32
CA LEU A 247 26.31 25.03 -2.49
C LEU A 247 27.58 25.85 -2.75
N LEU A 248 27.38 27.15 -3.04
CA LEU A 248 28.26 28.27 -2.71
C LEU A 248 29.47 28.55 -3.63
N ASP A 249 29.22 29.42 -4.61
CA ASP A 249 30.00 30.67 -4.77
C ASP A 249 28.96 31.74 -5.18
N GLY A 250 28.57 32.74 -4.40
CA GLY A 250 29.35 33.47 -3.41
C GLY A 250 29.96 34.72 -4.05
N ARG A 251 29.14 35.72 -4.43
CA ARG A 251 29.50 37.17 -4.48
C ARG A 251 28.31 37.98 -5.02
N THR A 252 27.52 38.59 -4.12
CA THR A 252 27.61 40.00 -3.68
C THR A 252 27.25 41.01 -4.76
N SER A 253 26.08 41.63 -4.55
CA SER A 253 25.79 43.08 -4.56
C SER A 253 26.41 44.00 -5.61
N ASP A 254 25.52 44.87 -6.10
CA ASP A 254 25.73 46.23 -6.61
C ASP A 254 26.31 46.40 -8.03
N GLU A 255 25.43 46.64 -9.01
CA GLU A 255 25.24 47.93 -9.72
C GLU A 255 24.01 47.90 -10.64
#